data_AF-A0A7S6M0B0-F1
#
_entry.id   AF-A0A7S6M0B0-F1
#
_cell.length_a   1.000
_cell.length_b   1.000
_cell.length_c   1.000
_cell.angle_alpha   90.00
_cell.angle_beta   90.00
_cell.angle_gamma   90.00
#
_symmetry.space_group_name_H-M   'P 1'
#
loop_
_entity.id
_entity.type
_entity.pdbx_description
1 polymer ?
#
loop_
_entity_poly.entity_id
_entity_poly.type
_entity_poly.pdbx_seq_one_letter_code
_entity_poly.pdbx_strand_id
1 'polypeptide(L)'
;MTNHKLYSRALAWRTMMLAFSATSLASLALADPFVVDSDMFGYDITVTRYGSLADAMAQQNAVSGPHTVLGADPSDPRGGMRDVWMGFYKDRPSYYNNFAGLMTAWYFTLDPNQGDGWGNPNNTNTGFVQVYDDMADSVVSWTGGWSTLAPGVGDGSSFTFTVTGGMHADPAEYPRLWAAPEIGGAGEITKGIFHQYYVSATVTGLTANDDGFGWYESMDAPGGISGGFTGIFENQSTTRPELNGFYYFSGALNMDNWAVANGGTWGGGVYSPYAYFGAVPEPGSMAALGLGMLALKLRRRSRR
;
A
#
# COMPACT_ATOMS: atom_id res chain seq x y z
N MET A 1 12.04 88.60 12.48
CA MET A 1 10.60 88.82 12.21
C MET A 1 10.19 87.96 11.03
N THR A 2 8.94 87.47 11.08
CA THR A 2 8.14 86.76 10.04
C THR A 2 8.52 85.34 9.59
N ASN A 3 7.85 84.37 10.24
CA ASN A 3 7.01 83.27 9.70
C ASN A 3 7.22 82.80 8.25
N HIS A 4 7.19 81.47 8.03
CA HIS A 4 6.00 80.79 7.49
C HIS A 4 6.11 79.25 7.51
N LYS A 5 5.06 78.62 8.05
CA LYS A 5 4.70 77.22 7.80
C LYS A 5 3.85 77.12 6.52
N LEU A 6 4.02 75.98 5.83
CA LEU A 6 3.08 75.20 5.00
C LEU A 6 2.61 75.79 3.66
N TYR A 7 2.77 75.00 2.58
CA TYR A 7 1.76 74.46 1.64
C TYR A 7 2.53 73.61 0.59
N SER A 8 2.44 72.28 0.57
CA SER A 8 1.40 71.39 -0.01
C SER A 8 1.71 70.92 -1.45
N ARG A 9 1.42 69.63 -1.67
CA ARG A 9 1.08 68.93 -2.92
C ARG A 9 2.21 68.27 -3.74
N ALA A 10 2.22 66.94 -3.56
CA ALA A 10 2.01 65.93 -4.59
C ALA A 10 3.05 65.71 -5.71
N LEU A 11 3.24 64.40 -5.97
CA LEU A 11 3.68 63.77 -7.21
C LEU A 11 5.16 63.35 -7.29
N ALA A 12 5.38 62.04 -7.05
CA ALA A 12 6.29 61.10 -7.74
C ALA A 12 6.67 59.99 -6.73
N TRP A 13 5.88 58.96 -6.45
CA TRP A 13 5.51 57.86 -7.36
C TRP A 13 6.54 57.64 -8.48
N ARG A 14 7.73 57.15 -8.11
CA ARG A 14 8.66 56.41 -8.98
C ARG A 14 9.86 55.92 -8.17
N THR A 15 9.71 54.76 -7.54
CA THR A 15 10.73 53.66 -7.42
C THR A 15 10.25 52.65 -6.38
N MET A 16 9.24 51.86 -6.72
CA MET A 16 9.04 50.57 -6.06
C MET A 16 8.25 49.60 -6.95
N MET A 17 8.75 49.44 -8.18
CA MET A 17 8.51 48.23 -8.99
C MET A 17 9.78 47.94 -9.80
N LEU A 18 10.69 47.19 -9.16
CA LEU A 18 11.31 46.00 -9.74
C LEU A 18 10.88 44.89 -8.76
N ALA A 19 9.77 44.19 -8.97
CA ALA A 19 9.45 43.29 -10.08
C ALA A 19 10.57 42.26 -10.30
N PHE A 20 10.26 41.04 -9.85
CA PHE A 20 10.77 39.78 -10.37
C PHE A 20 12.30 39.58 -10.42
N SER A 21 12.82 39.12 -9.29
CA SER A 21 13.85 38.07 -9.27
C SER A 21 13.47 37.16 -8.10
N ALA A 22 12.48 36.28 -8.24
CA ALA A 22 12.69 34.96 -8.81
C ALA A 22 14.02 34.32 -8.34
N THR A 23 14.23 34.24 -7.03
CA THR A 23 14.74 32.99 -6.44
C THR A 23 13.60 32.31 -5.69
N SER A 24 12.48 32.15 -6.38
CA SER A 24 11.66 30.95 -6.28
C SER A 24 12.49 29.78 -6.84
N LEU A 25 13.51 29.37 -6.09
CA LEU A 25 14.02 28.00 -6.12
C LEU A 25 13.63 27.34 -4.79
N ALA A 26 12.37 27.54 -4.40
CA ALA A 26 11.66 26.53 -3.61
C ALA A 26 11.14 25.50 -4.62
N SER A 27 12.07 24.73 -5.20
CA SER A 27 11.75 23.55 -5.99
C SER A 27 12.77 22.48 -5.64
N LEU A 28 12.52 21.83 -4.51
CA LEU A 28 12.93 20.44 -4.28
C LEU A 28 11.69 19.71 -3.73
N ALA A 29 10.62 19.68 -4.53
CA ALA A 29 9.64 18.62 -4.39
C ALA A 29 10.25 17.39 -5.08
N LEU A 30 10.53 16.33 -4.34
CA LEU A 30 10.90 15.01 -4.87
C LEU A 30 10.40 13.92 -3.92
N ALA A 31 9.10 13.67 -3.95
CA ALA A 31 8.59 12.33 -3.65
C ALA A 31 7.89 11.80 -4.92
N ASP A 32 7.88 10.48 -5.04
CA ASP A 32 7.43 9.61 -6.14
C ASP A 32 8.55 9.27 -7.15
N PRO A 33 9.27 8.17 -6.90
CA PRO A 33 8.79 6.86 -7.33
C PRO A 33 8.76 5.81 -6.20
N PHE A 34 7.76 4.94 -6.22
CA PHE A 34 7.43 4.00 -5.15
C PHE A 34 7.56 2.56 -5.64
N VAL A 35 8.10 1.66 -4.80
CA VAL A 35 8.11 0.23 -5.08
C VAL A 35 7.88 -0.60 -3.80
N VAL A 36 6.83 -1.43 -3.70
CA VAL A 36 6.84 -2.67 -2.89
C VAL A 36 6.30 -3.85 -3.69
N ASP A 37 7.07 -4.93 -3.86
CA ASP A 37 6.48 -6.24 -4.08
C ASP A 37 7.21 -7.31 -3.24
N SER A 38 6.46 -8.29 -2.74
CA SER A 38 6.99 -9.40 -1.94
C SER A 38 6.04 -10.59 -1.96
N ASP A 39 6.64 -11.77 -1.96
CA ASP A 39 6.05 -13.10 -1.76
C ASP A 39 6.36 -13.70 -0.37
N MET A 40 6.97 -12.91 0.52
CA MET A 40 7.55 -13.39 1.78
C MET A 40 6.58 -13.36 2.96
N PHE A 41 5.35 -12.88 2.77
CA PHE A 41 4.44 -12.61 3.87
C PHE A 41 3.21 -13.52 3.83
N GLY A 42 2.58 -13.65 4.98
CA GLY A 42 1.25 -14.22 5.11
C GLY A 42 0.24 -13.22 5.67
N TYR A 43 -0.98 -13.68 5.88
CA TYR A 43 -2.03 -12.91 6.51
C TYR A 43 -3.07 -13.77 7.23
N ASP A 44 -3.74 -13.11 8.18
CA ASP A 44 -5.04 -13.54 8.68
C ASP A 44 -6.13 -12.67 8.08
N ILE A 45 -7.35 -13.18 7.96
CA ILE A 45 -8.49 -12.39 7.48
C ILE A 45 -9.77 -12.70 8.27
N THR A 46 -10.50 -11.62 8.57
CA THR A 46 -11.86 -11.61 9.09
C THR A 46 -12.80 -10.98 8.06
N VAL A 47 -13.97 -11.57 7.88
CA VAL A 47 -14.98 -11.15 6.91
C VAL A 47 -16.36 -11.10 7.57
N THR A 48 -17.08 -9.98 7.38
CA THR A 48 -18.45 -9.79 7.85
C THR A 48 -19.33 -9.34 6.70
N ARG A 49 -20.50 -9.97 6.52
CA ARG A 49 -21.46 -9.66 5.45
C ARG A 49 -22.60 -8.80 5.95
N TYR A 50 -23.02 -7.85 5.12
CA TYR A 50 -24.06 -6.85 5.34
C TYR A 50 -25.05 -6.83 4.17
N GLY A 51 -26.26 -6.35 4.44
CA GLY A 51 -27.32 -6.23 3.43
C GLY A 51 -27.20 -4.98 2.56
N SER A 52 -26.46 -3.95 3.01
CA SER A 52 -26.30 -2.69 2.28
C SER A 52 -24.88 -2.14 2.42
N LEU A 53 -24.46 -1.30 1.47
CA LEU A 53 -23.17 -0.59 1.53
C LEU A 53 -23.09 0.33 2.76
N ALA A 54 -24.20 1.01 3.10
CA ALA A 54 -24.26 1.90 4.26
C ALA A 54 -24.02 1.13 5.58
N ASP A 55 -24.64 -0.04 5.72
CA ASP A 55 -24.44 -0.93 6.86
C ASP A 55 -22.99 -1.45 6.92
N ALA A 56 -22.38 -1.80 5.77
CA ALA A 56 -20.99 -2.23 5.72
C ALA A 56 -20.01 -1.11 6.10
N MET A 57 -20.22 0.12 5.61
CA MET A 57 -19.41 1.30 5.95
C MET A 57 -19.54 1.69 7.43
N ALA A 58 -20.76 1.58 7.99
CA ALA A 58 -21.02 1.84 9.40
C ALA A 58 -20.68 0.65 10.30
N GLN A 59 -20.44 -0.53 9.72
CA GLN A 59 -20.31 -1.83 10.39
C GLN A 59 -21.49 -2.14 11.33
N GLN A 60 -22.72 -1.90 10.88
CA GLN A 60 -23.96 -2.11 11.64
C GLN A 60 -24.87 -3.12 10.96
N ASN A 61 -25.79 -3.75 11.69
CA ASN A 61 -26.79 -4.66 11.13
C ASN A 61 -26.20 -5.80 10.28
N ALA A 62 -25.16 -6.47 10.80
CA ALA A 62 -24.53 -7.59 10.12
C ALA A 62 -25.55 -8.70 9.81
N VAL A 63 -25.46 -9.23 8.58
CA VAL A 63 -26.25 -10.37 8.09
C VAL A 63 -25.55 -11.69 8.40
N SER A 64 -24.22 -11.71 8.43
CA SER A 64 -23.40 -12.89 8.73
C SER A 64 -22.00 -12.47 9.19
N GLY A 65 -21.38 -13.26 10.07
CA GLY A 65 -20.03 -13.01 10.60
C GLY A 65 -20.01 -12.23 11.93
N PRO A 66 -18.81 -11.82 12.40
CA PRO A 66 -17.52 -11.97 11.74
C PRO A 66 -17.07 -13.43 11.60
N HIS A 67 -16.53 -13.77 10.44
CA HIS A 67 -15.92 -15.06 10.15
C HIS A 67 -14.42 -14.87 9.95
N THR A 68 -13.61 -15.58 10.72
CA THR A 68 -12.18 -15.65 10.49
C THR A 68 -11.88 -16.83 9.58
N VAL A 69 -10.83 -16.74 8.77
CA VAL A 69 -10.20 -17.97 8.30
C VAL A 69 -9.84 -18.75 9.55
N LEU A 70 -10.43 -19.93 9.69
CA LEU A 70 -10.11 -20.80 10.79
C LEU A 70 -8.64 -21.17 10.60
N GLY A 71 -7.77 -20.59 11.42
CA GLY A 71 -6.48 -21.19 11.74
C GLY A 71 -6.79 -22.63 12.12
N ALA A 72 -6.49 -23.56 11.20
CA ALA A 72 -6.89 -24.96 11.24
C ALA A 72 -8.41 -25.21 11.30
N ASP A 73 -9.00 -25.53 10.14
CA ASP A 73 -9.81 -26.74 10.14
C ASP A 73 -8.93 -27.86 10.75
N PRO A 74 -9.33 -28.54 11.84
CA PRO A 74 -8.54 -29.64 12.41
C PRO A 74 -8.29 -30.78 11.43
N SER A 75 -9.05 -30.83 10.33
CA SER A 75 -8.88 -31.76 9.22
C SER A 75 -8.06 -31.18 8.04
N ASP A 76 -7.67 -29.91 8.08
CA ASP A 76 -6.63 -29.36 7.20
C ASP A 76 -5.26 -29.49 7.88
N PRO A 77 -4.44 -30.49 7.51
CA PRO A 77 -3.15 -30.75 8.15
C PRO A 77 -2.10 -29.65 7.97
N ARG A 78 -2.47 -28.49 7.40
CA ARG A 78 -1.57 -27.44 6.89
C ARG A 78 -1.81 -26.05 7.48
N GLY A 79 -2.69 -25.92 8.48
CA GLY A 79 -2.57 -24.86 9.51
C GLY A 79 -3.17 -23.48 9.22
N GLY A 80 -4.05 -23.31 8.24
CA GLY A 80 -4.79 -22.04 8.03
C GLY A 80 -3.95 -20.81 7.69
N MET A 81 -2.66 -20.98 7.42
CA MET A 81 -1.77 -19.92 6.93
C MET A 81 -2.24 -19.46 5.55
N ARG A 82 -2.30 -18.14 5.34
CA ARG A 82 -2.59 -17.56 4.04
C ARG A 82 -1.39 -16.80 3.52
N ASP A 83 -0.78 -17.28 2.45
CA ASP A 83 0.33 -16.61 1.80
C ASP A 83 -0.22 -15.44 0.99
N VAL A 84 0.48 -14.32 1.04
CA VAL A 84 0.13 -13.14 0.26
C VAL A 84 1.28 -12.75 -0.63
N TRP A 85 0.90 -12.44 -1.86
CA TRP A 85 1.69 -11.65 -2.75
C TRP A 85 1.18 -10.21 -2.67
N MET A 86 2.10 -9.27 -2.55
CA MET A 86 1.78 -7.86 -2.62
C MET A 86 2.62 -7.23 -3.69
N GLY A 87 2.03 -6.34 -4.47
CA GLY A 87 2.76 -5.48 -5.37
C GLY A 87 2.01 -4.18 -5.63
N PHE A 88 2.57 -3.01 -5.32
CA PHE A 88 2.08 -1.72 -5.84
C PHE A 88 3.27 -0.76 -6.02
N TYR A 89 3.43 -0.15 -7.20
CA TYR A 89 4.64 0.57 -7.65
C TYR A 89 4.20 1.75 -8.52
N LYS A 90 4.88 2.90 -8.43
CA LYS A 90 4.80 3.95 -9.47
C LYS A 90 5.97 4.93 -9.35
N ASP A 91 6.86 5.20 -10.32
CA ASP A 91 7.22 4.65 -11.64
C ASP A 91 8.74 4.91 -11.84
N ARG A 92 9.63 3.90 -11.77
CA ARG A 92 11.09 4.08 -12.04
C ARG A 92 11.52 3.27 -13.28
N PRO A 93 12.54 3.68 -14.06
CA PRO A 93 12.48 4.03 -15.51
C PRO A 93 11.48 3.31 -16.47
N SER A 94 10.28 2.93 -15.99
CA SER A 94 9.18 2.13 -16.60
C SER A 94 9.34 0.61 -16.47
N TYR A 95 8.30 -0.05 -15.92
CA TYR A 95 8.05 -1.50 -16.06
C TYR A 95 6.64 -1.79 -16.63
N TYR A 96 6.15 -0.87 -17.48
CA TYR A 96 5.03 -0.97 -18.42
C TYR A 96 3.57 -0.75 -17.95
N ASN A 97 3.44 0.06 -16.90
CA ASN A 97 2.45 1.14 -16.67
C ASN A 97 1.37 0.91 -15.60
N ASN A 98 1.80 1.25 -14.37
CA ASN A 98 1.09 1.59 -13.12
C ASN A 98 0.19 0.53 -12.52
N PHE A 99 0.74 -0.23 -11.57
CA PHE A 99 0.13 -1.46 -11.12
C PHE A 99 -0.26 -1.42 -9.64
N ALA A 100 -1.18 -2.29 -9.25
CA ALA A 100 -1.63 -2.52 -7.90
C ALA A 100 -1.77 -4.02 -7.61
N GLY A 101 -1.78 -4.44 -6.34
CA GLY A 101 -1.73 -5.86 -6.00
C GLY A 101 -1.72 -6.18 -4.52
N LEU A 102 -2.80 -6.77 -4.01
CA LEU A 102 -2.80 -7.61 -2.82
C LEU A 102 -3.57 -8.88 -3.18
N MET A 103 -2.87 -10.00 -3.33
CA MET A 103 -3.47 -11.27 -3.74
C MET A 103 -3.01 -12.41 -2.84
N THR A 104 -3.87 -13.39 -2.62
CA THR A 104 -3.43 -14.69 -2.13
C THR A 104 -2.39 -15.29 -3.10
N ALA A 105 -1.22 -15.69 -2.58
CA ALA A 105 -0.17 -16.36 -3.35
C ALA A 105 -0.50 -17.86 -3.57
N TRP A 106 -1.49 -18.12 -4.41
CA TRP A 106 -2.00 -19.46 -4.68
C TRP A 106 -1.11 -20.31 -5.59
N TYR A 107 -0.17 -19.69 -6.29
CA TYR A 107 0.59 -20.28 -7.40
C TYR A 107 1.82 -21.09 -6.99
N PHE A 108 2.31 -20.96 -5.75
CA PHE A 108 3.46 -21.74 -5.31
C PHE A 108 3.19 -23.25 -5.38
N THR A 109 4.23 -24.05 -5.59
CA THR A 109 4.16 -25.52 -5.60
C THR A 109 5.46 -26.13 -5.11
N LEU A 110 5.35 -27.35 -4.57
CA LEU A 110 6.48 -28.22 -4.25
C LEU A 110 6.74 -29.27 -5.34
N ASP A 111 5.87 -29.36 -6.36
CA ASP A 111 6.01 -30.28 -7.50
C ASP A 111 5.71 -29.54 -8.82
N PRO A 112 6.70 -28.86 -9.39
CA PRO A 112 6.56 -28.13 -10.65
C PRO A 112 6.05 -28.98 -11.83
N ASN A 113 6.22 -30.32 -11.78
CA ASN A 113 5.75 -31.19 -12.86
C ASN A 113 4.22 -31.31 -12.90
N GLN A 114 3.54 -31.01 -11.79
CA GLN A 114 2.08 -31.01 -11.70
C GLN A 114 1.46 -29.62 -11.92
N GLY A 115 2.30 -28.60 -12.07
CA GLY A 115 1.91 -27.23 -12.36
C GLY A 115 1.73 -26.36 -11.11
N ASP A 116 1.55 -25.06 -11.36
CA ASP A 116 1.44 -24.03 -10.34
C ASP A 116 0.24 -24.25 -9.42
N GLY A 117 0.44 -23.97 -8.14
CA GLY A 117 -0.57 -24.15 -7.09
C GLY A 117 -0.83 -25.61 -6.71
N TRP A 118 -0.16 -26.59 -7.33
CA TRP A 118 -0.32 -27.98 -6.92
C TRP A 118 0.22 -28.19 -5.50
N GLY A 119 -0.61 -28.75 -4.62
CA GLY A 119 -0.28 -29.01 -3.22
C GLY A 119 -0.27 -27.76 -2.31
N ASN A 120 -0.42 -26.55 -2.86
CA ASN A 120 -0.44 -25.32 -2.09
C ASN A 120 -1.76 -25.16 -1.33
N PRO A 121 -1.73 -25.04 0.02
CA PRO A 121 -2.92 -24.83 0.82
C PRO A 121 -3.66 -23.52 0.48
N ASN A 122 -2.97 -22.55 -0.12
CA ASN A 122 -3.54 -21.28 -0.55
C ASN A 122 -4.39 -21.37 -1.82
N ASN A 123 -4.26 -22.47 -2.57
CA ASN A 123 -5.01 -22.71 -3.80
C ASN A 123 -6.45 -23.16 -3.52
N THR A 124 -7.19 -22.33 -2.78
CA THR A 124 -8.59 -22.54 -2.38
C THR A 124 -9.27 -21.19 -2.13
N ASN A 125 -10.59 -21.13 -2.33
CA ASN A 125 -11.39 -19.92 -2.12
C ASN A 125 -11.61 -19.56 -0.65
N THR A 126 -11.46 -20.51 0.27
CA THR A 126 -11.54 -20.22 1.71
C THR A 126 -10.47 -19.20 2.06
N GLY A 127 -10.80 -18.04 2.62
CA GLY A 127 -9.81 -17.04 3.00
C GLY A 127 -9.14 -16.28 1.86
N PHE A 128 -9.60 -16.49 0.63
CA PHE A 128 -9.03 -15.86 -0.56
C PHE A 128 -9.29 -14.35 -0.60
N VAL A 129 -8.25 -13.61 -1.00
CA VAL A 129 -8.27 -12.16 -1.22
C VAL A 129 -7.61 -11.91 -2.56
N GLN A 130 -8.18 -11.05 -3.38
CA GLN A 130 -7.52 -10.60 -4.60
C GLN A 130 -8.01 -9.22 -5.00
N VAL A 131 -7.11 -8.24 -5.05
CA VAL A 131 -7.19 -7.11 -5.96
C VAL A 131 -5.85 -6.95 -6.64
N TYR A 132 -5.87 -6.80 -7.96
CA TYR A 132 -4.73 -6.45 -8.79
C TYR A 132 -5.26 -5.53 -9.89
N ASP A 133 -4.77 -4.30 -10.04
CA ASP A 133 -5.32 -3.36 -11.02
C ASP A 133 -4.19 -2.68 -11.81
N ASP A 134 -4.22 -2.90 -13.13
CA ASP A 134 -3.14 -2.72 -14.10
C ASP A 134 -3.43 -1.62 -15.13
N MET A 135 -3.96 -0.48 -14.69
CA MET A 135 -3.40 0.86 -14.95
C MET A 135 -3.37 1.68 -13.64
N ALA A 136 -3.66 1.00 -12.52
CA ALA A 136 -3.88 1.55 -11.19
C ALA A 136 -4.93 2.65 -11.17
N ASP A 137 -5.94 2.54 -12.03
CA ASP A 137 -7.01 3.52 -12.11
C ASP A 137 -7.86 3.50 -10.82
N SER A 138 -7.89 2.38 -10.09
CA SER A 138 -8.56 2.29 -8.79
C SER A 138 -7.72 2.82 -7.63
N VAL A 139 -6.42 3.07 -7.80
CA VAL A 139 -5.57 3.55 -6.71
C VAL A 139 -5.78 5.05 -6.49
N VAL A 140 -6.26 5.39 -5.30
CA VAL A 140 -6.53 6.78 -4.88
C VAL A 140 -5.31 7.40 -4.20
N SER A 141 -4.55 6.60 -3.46
CA SER A 141 -3.33 7.06 -2.79
C SER A 141 -2.35 5.91 -2.58
N TRP A 142 -1.08 6.20 -2.72
CA TRP A 142 0.04 5.31 -2.43
C TRP A 142 1.19 6.14 -1.92
N THR A 143 1.76 5.71 -0.80
CA THR A 143 2.92 6.33 -0.18
C THR A 143 3.82 5.24 0.37
N GLY A 144 5.12 5.50 0.37
CA GLY A 144 6.03 4.76 1.24
C GLY A 144 7.47 5.19 1.10
N GLY A 145 8.29 4.63 1.98
CA GLY A 145 9.69 5.01 2.11
C GLY A 145 10.40 4.36 3.28
N TRP A 146 11.70 4.59 3.32
CA TRP A 146 12.62 4.07 4.33
C TRP A 146 12.51 4.80 5.66
N SER A 147 12.79 4.09 6.76
CA SER A 147 13.15 4.74 8.03
C SER A 147 14.36 5.66 7.83
N THR A 148 14.40 6.74 8.61
CA THR A 148 15.32 7.89 8.51
C THR A 148 16.60 7.67 7.70
N LEU A 149 16.70 8.38 6.57
CA LEU A 149 17.92 8.49 5.77
C LEU A 149 18.53 9.88 6.02
N ALA A 150 19.28 10.05 7.10
CA ALA A 150 20.01 11.30 7.31
C ALA A 150 21.28 11.32 6.45
N PRO A 151 21.74 12.50 5.96
CA PRO A 151 22.99 12.58 5.21
C PRO A 151 24.15 11.98 6.01
N GLY A 152 24.71 10.87 5.53
CA GLY A 152 25.83 10.17 6.18
C GLY A 152 25.45 9.26 7.35
N VAL A 153 24.17 8.95 7.57
CA VAL A 153 23.73 7.97 8.58
C VAL A 153 22.78 6.96 7.93
N GLY A 154 23.28 5.74 7.72
CA GLY A 154 22.50 4.62 7.17
C GLY A 154 21.73 3.89 8.26
N ASP A 155 20.47 4.25 8.47
CA ASP A 155 19.51 3.37 9.17
C ASP A 155 18.20 3.23 8.37
N GLY A 156 18.35 2.82 7.11
CA GLY A 156 17.26 2.27 6.32
C GLY A 156 17.01 0.81 6.67
N SER A 157 16.67 0.54 7.94
CA SER A 157 16.39 -0.82 8.44
C SER A 157 14.93 -1.25 8.31
N SER A 158 14.04 -0.31 7.97
CA SER A 158 12.63 -0.57 7.77
C SER A 158 12.03 0.23 6.61
N PHE A 159 10.98 -0.31 6.00
CA PHE A 159 10.23 0.30 4.92
C PHE A 159 8.76 0.39 5.29
N THR A 160 8.16 1.58 5.24
CA THR A 160 6.74 1.79 5.54
C THR A 160 5.98 2.15 4.28
N PHE A 161 4.77 1.63 4.12
CA PHE A 161 3.92 1.96 3.00
C PHE A 161 2.44 2.04 3.39
N THR A 162 1.68 2.76 2.58
CA THR A 162 0.21 2.81 2.59
C THR A 162 -0.29 2.84 1.17
N VAL A 163 -1.30 2.03 0.85
CA VAL A 163 -2.00 2.02 -0.44
C VAL A 163 -3.49 2.02 -0.20
N THR A 164 -4.21 2.90 -0.86
CA THR A 164 -5.67 3.00 -0.81
C THR A 164 -6.22 3.02 -2.23
N GLY A 165 -7.29 2.27 -2.46
CA GLY A 165 -7.97 2.26 -3.75
C GLY A 165 -9.42 1.81 -3.68
N GLY A 166 -10.09 1.75 -4.83
CA GLY A 166 -11.50 1.36 -4.94
C GLY A 166 -12.15 1.64 -6.30
N MET A 167 -13.34 1.05 -6.46
CA MET A 167 -14.25 0.98 -7.61
C MET A 167 -13.62 0.97 -9.01
N HIS A 168 -13.47 -0.24 -9.55
CA HIS A 168 -13.69 -0.57 -10.97
C HIS A 168 -14.52 -1.85 -11.12
N ALA A 169 -15.15 -2.00 -12.29
CA ALA A 169 -16.13 -3.05 -12.60
C ALA A 169 -15.64 -4.03 -13.68
N ASP A 170 -14.39 -3.94 -14.14
CA ASP A 170 -13.92 -4.76 -15.26
C ASP A 170 -13.63 -6.21 -14.79
N PRO A 171 -14.30 -7.24 -15.37
CA PRO A 171 -13.95 -8.63 -15.15
C PRO A 171 -12.50 -9.00 -15.47
N ALA A 172 -11.77 -8.17 -16.22
CA ALA A 172 -10.36 -8.36 -16.56
C ALA A 172 -9.37 -8.01 -15.41
N GLU A 173 -9.82 -7.38 -14.31
CA GLU A 173 -8.98 -6.88 -13.20
C GLU A 173 -8.97 -7.81 -11.96
N TYR A 174 -9.52 -9.02 -12.09
CA TYR A 174 -9.52 -10.09 -11.08
C TYR A 174 -9.94 -9.74 -9.62
N PRO A 175 -10.97 -8.92 -9.37
CA PRO A 175 -11.46 -8.68 -8.00
C PRO A 175 -12.13 -9.93 -7.42
N ARG A 176 -11.56 -10.48 -6.35
CA ARG A 176 -12.12 -11.63 -5.63
C ARG A 176 -12.02 -11.46 -4.13
N LEU A 177 -13.04 -11.91 -3.42
CA LEU A 177 -13.01 -12.05 -1.97
C LEU A 177 -13.72 -13.32 -1.54
N TRP A 178 -13.19 -13.98 -0.52
CA TRP A 178 -13.82 -15.08 0.16
C TRP A 178 -15.27 -14.75 0.58
N ALA A 179 -16.23 -15.48 0.02
CA ALA A 179 -17.64 -15.41 0.40
C ALA A 179 -17.90 -16.14 1.73
N ALA A 180 -17.33 -15.62 2.82
CA ALA A 180 -17.40 -16.26 4.13
C ALA A 180 -18.87 -16.48 4.58
N PRO A 181 -19.19 -17.64 5.18
CA PRO A 181 -18.28 -18.67 5.69
C PRO A 181 -18.02 -19.86 4.74
N GLU A 182 -18.25 -19.73 3.44
CA GLU A 182 -18.14 -20.87 2.50
C GLU A 182 -16.73 -21.50 2.50
N ILE A 183 -16.63 -22.83 2.48
CA ILE A 183 -15.34 -23.52 2.41
C ILE A 183 -15.11 -24.02 0.98
N GLY A 184 -14.03 -23.58 0.35
CA GLY A 184 -13.66 -23.95 -1.02
C GLY A 184 -14.67 -23.47 -2.07
N GLY A 185 -14.91 -24.31 -3.08
CA GLY A 185 -15.87 -24.04 -4.16
C GLY A 185 -15.27 -23.41 -5.42
N ALA A 186 -16.13 -23.11 -6.39
CA ALA A 186 -15.73 -22.53 -7.68
C ALA A 186 -15.41 -21.04 -7.56
N GLY A 187 -14.43 -20.52 -8.31
CA GLY A 187 -14.04 -19.10 -8.25
C GLY A 187 -15.18 -18.10 -8.50
N GLU A 188 -16.22 -18.49 -9.22
CA GLU A 188 -17.40 -17.65 -9.50
C GLU A 188 -18.10 -17.16 -8.22
N ILE A 189 -18.10 -17.96 -7.14
CA ILE A 189 -18.78 -17.60 -5.89
C ILE A 189 -18.10 -16.43 -5.15
N THR A 190 -16.84 -16.13 -5.53
CA THR A 190 -16.00 -15.06 -4.96
C THR A 190 -15.92 -13.82 -5.84
N LYS A 191 -16.71 -13.75 -6.92
CA LYS A 191 -16.69 -12.66 -7.90
C LYS A 191 -17.40 -11.42 -7.35
N GLY A 192 -16.83 -10.24 -7.60
CA GLY A 192 -17.46 -9.00 -7.19
C GLY A 192 -16.64 -7.75 -7.47
N ILE A 193 -16.89 -6.70 -6.70
CA ILE A 193 -16.27 -5.37 -6.87
C ILE A 193 -15.76 -4.87 -5.53
N PHE A 194 -14.54 -4.31 -5.49
CA PHE A 194 -14.04 -3.61 -4.31
C PHE A 194 -14.53 -2.16 -4.33
N HIS A 195 -15.37 -1.80 -3.36
CA HIS A 195 -15.78 -0.42 -3.14
C HIS A 195 -14.65 0.41 -2.53
N GLN A 196 -13.86 -0.23 -1.65
CA GLN A 196 -12.67 0.35 -1.05
C GLN A 196 -11.71 -0.75 -0.61
N TYR A 197 -10.42 -0.47 -0.68
CA TYR A 197 -9.39 -1.21 0.02
C TYR A 197 -8.32 -0.26 0.56
N TYR A 198 -7.71 -0.67 1.66
CA TYR A 198 -6.65 0.02 2.36
C TYR A 198 -5.63 -1.02 2.80
N VAL A 199 -4.36 -0.80 2.51
CA VAL A 199 -3.25 -1.61 2.98
C VAL A 199 -2.21 -0.69 3.60
N SER A 200 -1.69 -1.03 4.77
CA SER A 200 -0.61 -0.28 5.40
C SER A 200 0.25 -1.20 6.24
N ALA A 201 1.56 -1.08 6.08
CA ALA A 201 2.51 -1.86 6.85
C ALA A 201 3.87 -1.21 6.98
N THR A 202 4.62 -1.71 7.96
CA THR A 202 6.05 -1.48 8.14
C THR A 202 6.76 -2.83 8.09
N VAL A 203 7.74 -2.93 7.20
CA VAL A 203 8.63 -4.08 7.04
C VAL A 203 9.96 -3.75 7.71
N THR A 204 10.55 -4.69 8.45
CA THR A 204 11.79 -4.52 9.20
C THR A 204 12.83 -5.57 8.84
N GLY A 205 14.07 -5.39 9.32
CA GLY A 205 15.18 -6.30 9.05
C GLY A 205 15.74 -6.17 7.64
N LEU A 206 15.52 -5.01 7.01
CA LEU A 206 16.04 -4.68 5.69
C LEU A 206 17.35 -3.90 5.82
N THR A 207 18.10 -3.81 4.73
CA THR A 207 19.19 -2.87 4.55
C THR A 207 18.97 -2.08 3.28
N ALA A 208 18.70 -0.79 3.43
CA ALA A 208 18.60 0.13 2.30
C ALA A 208 19.97 0.41 1.68
N ASN A 209 20.12 0.12 0.39
CA ASN A 209 21.34 0.36 -0.38
C ASN A 209 21.10 1.47 -1.41
N ASP A 210 21.99 2.45 -1.46
CA ASP A 210 21.97 3.51 -2.49
C ASP A 210 22.44 2.94 -3.83
N ASP A 211 21.64 3.12 -4.86
CA ASP A 211 21.97 2.68 -6.23
C ASP A 211 22.99 3.59 -6.95
N GLY A 212 23.45 4.66 -6.27
CA GLY A 212 24.37 5.66 -6.80
C GLY A 212 23.68 6.82 -7.51
N PHE A 213 22.34 6.80 -7.60
CA PHE A 213 21.51 7.83 -8.20
C PHE A 213 20.47 8.40 -7.22
N GLY A 214 20.66 8.16 -5.91
CA GLY A 214 19.78 8.68 -4.86
C GLY A 214 18.50 7.87 -4.67
N TRP A 215 18.49 6.61 -5.10
CA TRP A 215 17.44 5.65 -4.80
C TRP A 215 17.95 4.59 -3.86
N TYR A 216 17.10 4.24 -2.91
CA TYR A 216 17.43 3.28 -1.89
C TYR A 216 16.57 2.04 -2.10
N GLU A 217 17.24 0.89 -2.18
CA GLU A 217 16.60 -0.40 -2.41
C GLU A 217 17.09 -1.50 -1.46
N SER A 218 16.25 -2.51 -1.27
CA SER A 218 16.62 -3.74 -0.60
C SER A 218 15.98 -4.94 -1.30
N MET A 219 16.77 -5.99 -1.43
CA MET A 219 16.34 -7.34 -1.82
C MET A 219 16.52 -8.32 -0.65
N ASP A 220 16.70 -7.81 0.57
CA ASP A 220 16.89 -8.65 1.75
C ASP A 220 15.60 -9.41 2.06
N ALA A 221 15.74 -10.64 2.55
CA ALA A 221 14.64 -11.34 3.19
C ALA A 221 14.20 -10.54 4.43
N PRO A 222 12.91 -10.13 4.53
CA PRO A 222 12.43 -9.36 5.66
C PRO A 222 12.63 -10.08 7.00
N GLY A 223 13.02 -9.33 8.03
CA GLY A 223 13.06 -9.82 9.41
C GLY A 223 11.71 -9.75 10.12
N GLY A 224 10.77 -8.94 9.61
CA GLY A 224 9.43 -8.81 10.16
C GLY A 224 8.51 -7.91 9.34
N ILE A 225 7.20 -8.04 9.58
CA ILE A 225 6.18 -7.13 9.07
C ILE A 225 5.16 -6.85 10.18
N SER A 226 4.68 -5.61 10.25
CA SER A 226 3.56 -5.23 11.10
C SER A 226 2.64 -4.31 10.32
N GLY A 227 1.34 -4.58 10.36
CA GLY A 227 0.36 -3.86 9.56
C GLY A 227 -0.75 -4.78 9.11
N GLY A 228 -1.53 -4.32 8.14
CA GLY A 228 -2.69 -5.05 7.70
C GLY A 228 -3.40 -4.40 6.55
N PHE A 229 -4.58 -4.94 6.27
CA PHE A 229 -5.45 -4.45 5.22
C PHE A 229 -6.91 -4.47 5.67
N THR A 230 -7.72 -3.65 5.02
CA THR A 230 -9.18 -3.64 5.20
C THR A 230 -9.86 -3.18 3.93
N GLY A 231 -11.14 -3.46 3.79
CA GLY A 231 -11.92 -2.92 2.69
C GLY A 231 -13.39 -3.31 2.74
N ILE A 232 -14.09 -2.90 1.69
CA ILE A 232 -15.47 -3.31 1.42
C ILE A 232 -15.54 -3.88 0.02
N PHE A 233 -16.13 -5.06 -0.08
CA PHE A 233 -16.35 -5.80 -1.31
C PHE A 233 -17.83 -6.08 -1.50
N GLU A 234 -18.33 -5.97 -2.73
CA GLU A 234 -19.68 -6.39 -3.09
C GLU A 234 -19.61 -7.70 -3.87
N ASN A 235 -20.14 -8.77 -3.29
CA ASN A 235 -20.21 -10.06 -3.98
C ASN A 235 -21.37 -10.06 -4.98
N GLN A 236 -21.08 -10.47 -6.20
CA GLN A 236 -21.99 -10.45 -7.35
C GLN A 236 -22.01 -11.81 -8.05
N SER A 237 -22.04 -12.89 -7.27
CA SER A 237 -22.17 -14.25 -7.79
C SER A 237 -23.50 -14.41 -8.51
N THR A 238 -23.42 -14.98 -9.70
CA THR A 238 -24.56 -15.35 -10.54
C THR A 238 -25.00 -16.79 -10.30
N THR A 239 -24.10 -17.64 -9.79
CA THR A 239 -24.39 -19.06 -9.49
C THR A 239 -24.85 -19.29 -8.06
N ARG A 240 -24.51 -18.39 -7.13
CA ARG A 240 -24.89 -18.42 -5.71
C ARG A 240 -25.44 -17.05 -5.24
N PRO A 241 -26.60 -16.56 -5.75
CA PRO A 241 -27.11 -15.23 -5.42
C PRO A 241 -27.38 -14.99 -3.93
N GLU A 242 -27.61 -16.03 -3.15
CA GLU A 242 -27.77 -15.96 -1.69
C GLU A 242 -26.47 -15.60 -0.94
N LEU A 243 -25.32 -15.67 -1.62
CA LEU A 243 -24.03 -15.15 -1.15
C LEU A 243 -23.82 -13.68 -1.52
N ASN A 244 -24.72 -13.04 -2.26
CA ASN A 244 -24.56 -11.64 -2.63
C ASN A 244 -24.80 -10.72 -1.43
N GLY A 245 -24.15 -9.55 -1.46
CA GLY A 245 -24.17 -8.58 -0.38
C GLY A 245 -22.84 -7.84 -0.26
N PHE A 246 -22.74 -7.03 0.79
CA PHE A 246 -21.56 -6.21 1.05
C PHE A 246 -20.72 -6.82 2.16
N TYR A 247 -19.45 -7.01 1.92
CA TYR A 247 -18.51 -7.69 2.78
C TYR A 247 -17.50 -6.67 3.28
N TYR A 248 -17.51 -6.40 4.59
CA TYR A 248 -16.38 -5.75 5.24
C TYR A 248 -15.32 -6.82 5.51
N PHE A 249 -14.08 -6.54 5.16
CA PHE A 249 -12.95 -7.40 5.50
C PHE A 249 -11.83 -6.63 6.19
N SER A 250 -11.10 -7.34 7.04
CA SER A 250 -9.87 -6.86 7.66
C SER A 250 -8.91 -8.01 7.90
N GLY A 251 -7.62 -7.73 7.82
CA GLY A 251 -6.57 -8.72 8.00
C GLY A 251 -5.28 -8.11 8.53
N ALA A 252 -4.49 -8.92 9.23
CA ALA A 252 -3.16 -8.56 9.68
C ALA A 252 -2.13 -9.28 8.80
N LEU A 253 -1.09 -8.56 8.39
CA LEU A 253 0.06 -9.15 7.69
C LEU A 253 1.01 -9.75 8.71
N ASN A 254 1.60 -10.90 8.37
CA ASN A 254 2.49 -11.65 9.25
C ASN A 254 3.64 -12.31 8.46
N MET A 255 4.56 -12.93 9.19
CA MET A 255 5.69 -13.70 8.63
C MET A 255 5.36 -15.19 8.42
N ASP A 256 4.12 -15.60 8.65
CA ASP A 256 3.69 -16.99 8.54
C ASP A 256 3.34 -17.29 7.08
N ASN A 257 4.32 -17.74 6.32
CA ASN A 257 4.20 -18.03 4.89
C ASN A 257 4.57 -19.49 4.59
N TRP A 258 3.63 -20.23 4.02
CA TRP A 258 3.78 -21.64 3.67
C TRP A 258 4.85 -21.84 2.61
N ALA A 259 4.88 -21.04 1.55
CA ALA A 259 5.88 -21.17 0.50
C ALA A 259 7.31 -20.98 1.04
N VAL A 260 7.56 -19.96 1.87
CA VAL A 260 8.85 -19.74 2.53
C VAL A 260 9.20 -20.92 3.44
N ALA A 261 8.25 -21.40 4.25
CA ALA A 261 8.48 -22.50 5.18
C ALA A 261 8.80 -23.85 4.50
N ASN A 262 8.31 -24.04 3.26
CA ASN A 262 8.39 -25.34 2.57
C ASN A 262 9.31 -25.32 1.33
N GLY A 263 9.91 -24.17 0.99
CA GLY A 263 10.69 -24.04 -0.24
C GLY A 263 9.84 -24.06 -1.50
N GLY A 264 8.67 -23.40 -1.44
CA GLY A 264 7.75 -23.23 -2.56
C GLY A 264 8.43 -22.63 -3.78
N THR A 265 8.06 -23.13 -4.95
CA THR A 265 8.56 -22.69 -6.26
C THR A 265 7.38 -22.30 -7.14
N TRP A 266 7.61 -21.48 -8.17
CA TRP A 266 6.64 -21.23 -9.24
C TRP A 266 7.38 -21.46 -10.57
N GLY A 267 6.70 -22.09 -11.52
CA GLY A 267 7.05 -22.04 -12.94
C GLY A 267 8.00 -23.17 -13.24
N GLY A 268 9.15 -22.86 -13.84
CA GLY A 268 10.21 -23.85 -14.11
C GLY A 268 10.87 -24.48 -12.87
N GLY A 269 10.32 -24.28 -11.67
CA GLY A 269 10.83 -24.87 -10.42
C GLY A 269 11.92 -24.05 -9.73
N VAL A 270 12.04 -22.76 -10.03
CA VAL A 270 12.97 -21.87 -9.33
C VAL A 270 12.32 -21.41 -8.02
N TYR A 271 13.09 -21.40 -6.92
CA TYR A 271 12.65 -20.78 -5.67
C TYR A 271 12.33 -19.32 -5.95
N SER A 272 11.06 -18.97 -5.77
CA SER A 272 10.50 -17.71 -6.24
C SER A 272 9.98 -16.79 -5.12
N PRO A 273 9.84 -17.18 -3.84
CA PRO A 273 9.59 -16.16 -2.82
C PRO A 273 10.76 -15.16 -2.76
N TYR A 274 10.50 -13.92 -3.15
CA TYR A 274 11.44 -12.81 -3.09
C TYR A 274 10.80 -11.60 -2.41
N ALA A 275 11.64 -10.64 -2.06
CA ALA A 275 11.20 -9.34 -1.59
C ALA A 275 11.98 -8.24 -2.32
N TYR A 276 11.27 -7.17 -2.67
CA TYR A 276 11.88 -5.98 -3.25
C TYR A 276 11.18 -4.71 -2.73
N PHE A 277 11.97 -3.87 -2.09
CA PHE A 277 11.53 -2.58 -1.55
C PHE A 277 12.37 -1.48 -2.14
N GLY A 278 11.74 -0.37 -2.55
CA GLY A 278 12.46 0.74 -3.13
C GLY A 278 11.72 2.06 -3.02
N ALA A 279 12.46 3.13 -2.74
CA ALA A 279 11.95 4.49 -2.72
C ALA A 279 13.08 5.51 -2.91
N VAL A 280 12.72 6.71 -3.41
CA VAL A 280 13.57 7.91 -3.25
C VAL A 280 13.39 8.43 -1.81
N PRO A 281 14.48 8.82 -1.12
CA PRO A 281 14.39 9.45 0.21
C PRO A 281 13.55 10.73 0.14
N GLU A 282 12.71 11.00 1.15
CA GLU A 282 11.97 12.26 1.21
C GLU A 282 12.94 13.45 1.05
N PRO A 283 12.60 14.47 0.23
CA PRO A 283 13.47 15.61 0.06
C PRO A 283 13.56 16.29 1.44
N GLY A 284 14.71 16.90 1.76
CA GLY A 284 14.93 17.60 3.04
C GLY A 284 14.01 18.81 3.29
N SER A 285 12.87 18.93 2.61
CA SER A 285 11.82 19.93 2.78
C SER A 285 11.31 20.00 4.22
N MET A 286 11.27 18.88 4.97
CA MET A 286 10.97 18.88 6.40
C MET A 286 12.07 19.54 7.23
N ALA A 287 13.35 19.32 6.88
CA ALA A 287 14.47 20.03 7.48
C ALA A 287 14.46 21.53 7.11
N ALA A 288 14.08 21.88 5.88
CA ALA A 288 13.93 23.26 5.42
C ALA A 288 12.76 23.99 6.11
N LEU A 289 11.63 23.32 6.33
CA LEU A 289 10.49 23.82 7.12
C LEU A 289 10.89 24.04 8.58
N GLY A 290 11.59 23.08 9.19
CA GLY A 290 12.12 23.19 10.55
C GLY A 290 13.07 24.38 10.71
N LEU A 291 14.02 24.54 9.77
CA LEU A 291 14.96 25.67 9.75
C LEU A 291 14.25 27.01 9.47
N GLY A 292 13.24 27.03 8.59
CA GLY A 292 12.43 28.20 8.31
C GLY A 292 11.62 28.67 9.52
N MET A 293 11.03 27.74 10.28
CA MET A 293 10.35 28.05 11.54
C MET A 293 11.33 28.53 12.61
N LEU A 294 12.54 27.96 12.68
CA LEU A 294 13.59 28.42 13.60
C LEU A 294 14.03 29.86 13.28
N ALA A 295 14.22 30.18 12.00
CA ALA A 295 14.56 31.52 11.54
C ALA A 295 13.45 32.55 11.82
N LEU A 296 12.18 32.17 11.63
CA LEU A 296 11.03 33.02 12.01
C LEU A 296 10.97 33.28 13.52
N LYS A 297 11.29 32.28 14.34
CA LYS A 297 11.32 32.40 15.81
C LYS A 297 12.46 33.30 16.28
N LEU A 298 13.64 33.21 15.66
CA LEU A 298 14.78 34.08 15.93
C LEU A 298 14.51 35.53 15.49
N ARG A 299 13.89 35.74 14.32
CA ARG A 299 13.48 37.07 13.84
C ARG A 299 12.41 37.74 14.71
N ARG A 300 11.53 36.96 15.35
CA ARG A 300 10.50 37.47 16.26
C ARG A 300 11.09 37.90 17.61
N ARG A 301 12.23 37.33 18.02
CA ARG A 301 12.97 37.72 19.23
C ARG A 301 13.82 38.98 19.03
N SER A 302 14.34 39.23 17.84
CA SER A 302 15.12 40.44 17.53
C SER A 302 14.29 41.71 17.29
N ARG A 303 12.95 41.61 17.31
CA ARG A 303 12.00 42.71 17.11
C ARG A 303 11.22 43.09 18.38
N ARG A 304 11.56 42.47 19.52
CA ARG A 304 11.17 42.91 20.87
C ARG A 304 12.39 43.52 21.53
#